data_AF-A0A2M6GN15-F1
#
_entry.id   AF-A0A2M6GN15-F1
#
_cell.length_a   1.000
_cell.length_b   1.000
_cell.length_c   1.000
_cell.angle_alpha   90.00
_cell.angle_beta   90.00
_cell.angle_gamma   90.00
#
_symmetry.space_group_name_H-M   'P 1'
#
loop_
_entity.id
_entity.type
_entity.pdbx_description
1 polymer ?
#
loop_
_entity_poly.entity_id
_entity_poly.type
_entity_poly.pdbx_seq_one_letter_code
_entity_poly.pdbx_strand_id
1 'polypeptide(L)' 'MKKRIVYTLGLLLSAYALFPDKSGGRNFPNQAFAAAPADSAQVTVQKLYEDLKNPWGMAWLPDGRLLVTERAGEILVF' A
#
# COMPACT_ATOMS: atom_id res chain seq x y z
N MET A 1 62.10 -15.77 29.44
CA MET A 1 61.27 -14.75 30.11
C MET A 1 60.63 -13.87 29.01
N LYS A 2 59.49 -14.29 28.44
CA LYS A 2 58.12 -13.78 28.72
C LYS A 2 58.02 -12.24 28.71
N LYS A 3 57.56 -11.67 27.58
CA LYS A 3 56.77 -10.43 27.43
C LYS A 3 56.63 -10.11 25.94
N ARG A 4 55.47 -10.41 25.33
CA ARG A 4 54.98 -9.88 24.03
C ARG A 4 53.63 -10.48 23.55
N ILE A 5 53.00 -11.34 24.35
CA ILE A 5 51.60 -11.82 24.18
C ILE A 5 50.55 -10.68 24.22
N VAL A 6 50.96 -9.44 24.51
CA VAL A 6 50.05 -8.28 24.66
C VAL A 6 49.64 -7.67 23.30
N TYR A 7 50.35 -7.94 22.20
CA TYR A 7 50.07 -7.25 20.93
C TYR A 7 49.02 -7.90 20.03
N THR A 8 48.66 -9.16 20.26
CA THR A 8 47.65 -9.86 19.44
C THR A 8 46.21 -9.60 19.91
N LEU A 9 45.99 -9.17 21.15
CA LEU A 9 44.64 -8.87 21.65
C LEU A 9 44.16 -7.45 21.29
N GLY A 10 45.09 -6.51 21.08
CA GLY A 10 44.75 -5.14 20.69
C GLY A 10 44.27 -4.99 19.24
N LEU A 11 44.67 -5.90 18.35
CA LEU A 11 44.34 -5.84 16.92
C LEU A 11 42.96 -6.42 16.60
N LEU A 12 42.42 -7.28 17.46
CA LEU A 12 41.05 -7.80 17.31
C LEU A 12 39.99 -6.84 17.89
N LEU A 13 40.34 -5.98 18.85
CA LEU A 13 39.41 -4.96 19.38
C LEU A 13 39.25 -3.77 18.42
N SER A 14 40.29 -3.40 17.66
CA SER A 14 40.23 -2.30 16.69
C SER A 14 39.45 -2.66 15.42
N ALA A 15 39.36 -3.94 15.06
CA ALA A 15 38.59 -4.40 13.91
C ALA A 15 37.07 -4.35 14.16
N TYR A 16 36.62 -4.43 15.40
CA TYR A 16 35.18 -4.46 15.70
C TYR A 16 34.48 -3.10 15.58
N ALA A 17 35.25 -1.99 15.63
CA ALA A 17 34.70 -0.63 15.57
C ALA A 17 34.46 -0.12 14.13
N LEU A 18 34.87 -0.88 13.10
CA LEU A 18 34.75 -0.48 11.68
C LEU A 18 33.69 -1.26 10.91
N PHE A 19 32.88 -2.10 11.57
CA PHE A 19 31.72 -2.69 10.93
C PHE A 19 30.55 -1.69 10.99
N PRO A 20 30.18 -1.04 9.88
CA PRO A 20 28.99 -0.20 9.87
C PRO A 20 27.78 -1.08 10.16
N ASP A 21 26.98 -0.68 11.14
CA ASP A 21 25.70 -1.32 11.41
C ASP A 21 24.81 -1.20 10.15
N LYS A 22 24.68 -2.31 9.41
CA LYS A 22 23.69 -2.46 8.34
C LYS A 22 22.30 -2.74 8.91
N SER A 23 21.96 -2.24 10.10
CA SER A 23 20.58 -1.89 10.40
C SER A 23 20.21 -0.69 9.52
N GLY A 24 19.97 -0.99 8.25
CA GLY A 24 19.36 -0.09 7.29
C GLY A 24 17.96 0.19 7.77
N GLY A 25 17.84 1.09 8.75
CA GLY A 25 16.63 1.78 9.08
C GLY A 25 16.20 2.49 7.80
N ARG A 26 15.40 1.80 6.98
CA ARG A 26 14.75 2.40 5.83
C ARG A 26 13.82 3.45 6.40
N ASN A 27 14.34 4.68 6.50
CA ASN A 27 13.49 5.85 6.48
C ASN A 27 12.76 5.77 5.14
N PHE A 28 11.50 5.35 5.19
CA PHE A 28 10.58 5.60 4.10
C PHE A 28 10.21 7.07 4.26
N PRO A 29 10.81 8.02 3.52
CA PRO A 29 10.25 9.35 3.50
C PRO A 29 8.79 9.18 3.09
N ASN A 30 7.90 9.93 3.75
CA ASN A 30 6.52 10.06 3.30
C ASN A 30 6.58 10.70 1.90
N GLN A 31 6.76 9.87 0.87
CA GLN A 31 6.70 10.29 -0.51
C GLN A 31 5.23 10.67 -0.71
N ALA A 32 4.96 11.96 -0.70
CA ALA A 32 3.67 12.45 -1.14
C ALA A 32 3.42 11.82 -2.51
N PHE A 33 2.36 11.04 -2.63
CA PHE A 33 1.85 10.63 -3.92
C PHE A 33 1.51 11.93 -4.65
N ALA A 34 2.42 12.41 -5.51
CA ALA A 34 2.12 13.54 -6.35
C ALA A 34 0.93 13.12 -7.20
N ALA A 35 -0.22 13.74 -6.96
CA ALA A 35 -1.39 13.52 -7.78
C ALA A 35 -0.96 13.89 -9.20
N ALA A 36 -0.92 12.89 -10.09
CA ALA A 36 -0.77 13.17 -11.51
C ALA A 36 -1.87 14.17 -11.90
N PRO A 37 -1.58 15.14 -12.79
CA PRO A 37 -2.62 16.03 -13.28
C PRO A 37 -3.71 15.13 -13.87
N ALA A 38 -4.89 15.15 -13.24
CA ALA A 38 -6.03 14.45 -13.77
C ALA A 38 -6.44 15.20 -15.05
N ASP A 39 -6.34 14.54 -16.20
CA ASP A 39 -7.05 15.02 -17.38
C ASP A 39 -8.52 15.15 -17.00
N SER A 40 -9.09 16.33 -17.21
CA SER A 40 -10.50 16.60 -16.94
C SER A 40 -11.36 15.90 -17.99
N ALA A 41 -11.50 14.58 -17.85
CA ALA A 41 -12.39 13.79 -18.66
C ALA A 41 -13.81 14.33 -18.50
N GLN A 42 -14.46 14.66 -19.62
CA GLN A 42 -15.86 15.05 -19.65
C GLN A 42 -16.71 13.82 -19.34
N VAL A 43 -17.28 13.74 -18.14
CA VAL A 43 -18.15 12.63 -17.72
C VAL A 43 -19.61 13.05 -17.88
N THR A 44 -20.39 12.26 -18.63
CA THR A 44 -21.84 12.39 -18.68
C THR A 44 -22.49 11.39 -17.75
N VAL A 45 -23.30 11.87 -16.81
CA VAL A 45 -24.04 11.02 -15.86
C VAL A 45 -25.43 10.76 -16.43
N GLN A 46 -25.79 9.49 -16.57
CA GLN A 46 -27.15 9.06 -16.90
C GLN A 46 -27.74 8.31 -15.73
N LYS A 47 -28.97 8.68 -15.35
CA LYS A 47 -29.68 8.00 -14.26
C LYS A 47 -30.34 6.74 -14.82
N LEU A 48 -30.02 5.58 -14.22
CA LEU A 48 -30.60 4.29 -14.59
C LEU A 48 -31.88 3.99 -13.81
N TYR A 49 -31.94 4.39 -12.54
CA TYR A 49 -33.08 4.14 -11.63
C TYR A 49 -33.15 5.25 -10.56
N GLU A 50 -34.35 5.63 -10.11
CA GLU A 50 -34.53 6.74 -9.16
C GLU A 50 -34.70 6.29 -7.70
N ASP A 51 -35.09 5.03 -7.46
CA ASP A 51 -35.71 4.64 -6.18
C ASP A 51 -34.94 3.61 -5.35
N LEU A 52 -33.64 3.44 -5.57
CA LEU A 52 -32.81 2.53 -4.77
C LEU A 52 -32.84 2.90 -3.27
N LYS A 53 -33.06 1.91 -2.41
CA LYS A 53 -33.08 2.05 -0.95
C LYS A 53 -31.76 1.57 -0.37
N ASN A 54 -30.87 2.54 -0.08
CA ASN A 54 -29.56 2.28 0.51
C ASN A 54 -28.76 1.20 -0.26
N PRO A 55 -28.40 1.44 -1.53
CA PRO A 55 -27.63 0.48 -2.32
C PRO A 55 -26.26 0.23 -1.68
N TRP A 56 -25.87 -1.04 -1.60
CA TRP A 56 -24.62 -1.46 -0.97
C TRP A 56 -23.55 -1.79 -2.01
N GLY A 57 -23.93 -2.52 -3.06
CA GLY A 57 -23.02 -2.96 -4.09
C GLY A 57 -23.70 -3.13 -5.44
N MET A 58 -22.89 -3.16 -6.48
CA MET A 58 -23.33 -3.42 -7.86
C MET A 58 -22.30 -4.25 -8.61
N ALA A 59 -22.78 -5.09 -9.53
CA ALA A 59 -21.94 -5.90 -10.40
C ALA A 59 -22.62 -6.12 -11.75
N TRP A 60 -21.82 -6.11 -12.82
CA TRP A 60 -22.27 -6.57 -14.13
C TRP A 60 -22.24 -8.09 -14.16
N LEU A 61 -23.34 -8.69 -14.62
CA LEU A 61 -23.43 -10.11 -14.88
C LEU A 61 -22.81 -10.45 -16.25
N PRO A 62 -22.39 -11.70 -16.50
CA PRO A 62 -21.82 -12.10 -17.78
C PRO A 62 -22.76 -11.93 -18.99
N ASP A 63 -24.06 -11.84 -18.77
CA ASP A 63 -25.09 -11.60 -19.79
C ASP A 63 -25.36 -10.10 -20.04
N GLY A 64 -24.65 -9.20 -19.35
CA GLY A 64 -24.75 -7.76 -19.51
C GLY A 64 -25.76 -7.06 -18.61
N ARG A 65 -26.47 -7.80 -17.75
CA ARG A 65 -27.40 -7.20 -16.78
C ARG A 65 -26.67 -6.60 -15.58
N LEU A 66 -27.26 -5.58 -14.97
CA LEU A 66 -26.74 -4.95 -13.74
C LEU A 66 -27.44 -5.54 -12.53
N LEU A 67 -26.68 -6.19 -11.65
CA LEU A 67 -27.15 -6.61 -10.33
C LEU A 67 -26.85 -5.51 -9.32
N VAL A 68 -27.86 -5.14 -8.51
CA VAL A 68 -27.72 -4.20 -7.40
C VAL A 68 -28.23 -4.86 -6.12
N THR A 69 -27.47 -4.72 -5.03
CA THR A 69 -27.88 -5.18 -3.70
C THR A 69 -28.24 -4.02 -2.79
N GLU A 70 -29.31 -4.15 -2.04
CA GLU A 70 -29.77 -3.14 -1.08
C GLU A 70 -29.52 -3.58 0.36
N ARG A 71 -29.38 -2.61 1.27
CA ARG A 71 -29.13 -2.89 2.70
C ARG A 71 -30.23 -3.71 3.38
N ALA A 72 -31.46 -3.65 2.87
CA ALA A 72 -32.57 -4.47 3.36
C ALA A 72 -32.44 -5.96 3.00
N GLY A 73 -31.50 -6.33 2.13
CA GLY A 73 -31.31 -7.69 1.62
C GLY A 73 -31.99 -7.97 0.27
N GLU A 74 -32.56 -6.94 -0.36
CA GLU A 74 -33.14 -7.05 -1.70
C GLU A 74 -32.05 -7.10 -2.78
N ILE A 75 -32.36 -7.81 -3.87
CA ILE A 75 -31.52 -7.92 -5.06
C ILE A 75 -32.35 -7.50 -6.26
N LEU A 76 -31.88 -6.47 -6.95
CA LEU A 76 -32.49 -5.92 -8.16
C LEU A 76 -31.63 -6.28 -9.37
N VAL A 77 -32.28 -6.55 -10.50
CA VAL A 77 -31.62 -6.86 -11.77
C VAL A 77 -32.19 -5.95 -12.85
N PHE A 78 -31.31 -5.22 -13.54
CA PHE A 78 -31.62 -4.32 -14.64
C PHE A 78 -31.02 -4.83 -15.96
#